data_AF-A0A1F7QJB0-F1
#
_entry.id   AF-A0A1F7QJB0-F1
#
_cell.length_a   1.000
_cell.length_b   1.000
_cell.length_c   1.000
_cell.angle_alpha   90.00
_cell.angle_beta   90.00
_cell.angle_gamma   90.00
#
_symmetry.space_group_name_H-M   'P 1'
#
loop_
_entity.id
_entity.type
_entity.pdbx_description
1 polymer ?
#
loop_
_entity_poly.entity_id
_entity_poly.type
_entity_poly.pdbx_seq_one_letter_code
_entity_poly.pdbx_strand_id
1 'polypeptide(L)'
;MKIYSWNVNGIRAVVRKGSFQEFMAKHQPDILCLQETKAEQGQAEIDLTEYEECWNSSKAKKGYSGTAIFSKHKPLAIINDIPDKFAKAGGLEADGYGNANHEGRVIAAEFNDFYVVTAYTPNAKDDLTRIPLRQRWDKAMTLYCADLQKKKPVVYCGDMNVAHTPDDLANDKANIGKKGFTAEERAGFDNWLAAGFIDTFRMFTPGKGYYTWWSHFANARQRNIGWRIDYF
;
A
#
# COMPACT_ATOMS: atom_id res chain seq x y z
N MET A 1 -5.63 -10.97 -16.75
CA MET A 1 -4.79 -9.89 -16.23
C MET A 1 -4.20 -10.32 -14.89
N LYS A 2 -2.91 -10.09 -14.64
CA LYS A 2 -2.20 -10.35 -13.39
C LYS A 2 -1.73 -9.03 -12.79
N ILE A 3 -2.25 -8.69 -11.60
CA ILE A 3 -1.84 -7.51 -10.86
C ILE A 3 -1.10 -7.97 -9.61
N TYR A 4 0.07 -7.39 -9.36
CA TYR A 4 0.86 -7.68 -8.16
C TYR A 4 1.10 -6.41 -7.37
N SER A 5 1.08 -6.53 -6.05
CA SER A 5 1.43 -5.46 -5.12
C SER A 5 2.57 -5.92 -4.23
N TRP A 6 3.59 -5.08 -4.06
CA TRP A 6 4.78 -5.41 -3.29
C TRP A 6 5.39 -4.19 -2.60
N ASN A 7 5.36 -4.17 -1.27
CA ASN A 7 6.24 -3.31 -0.48
C ASN A 7 7.69 -3.84 -0.58
N VAL A 8 8.53 -3.14 -1.34
CA VAL A 8 9.92 -3.56 -1.64
C VAL A 8 10.93 -3.12 -0.59
N ASN A 9 10.53 -2.27 0.37
CA ASN A 9 11.43 -1.71 1.38
C ASN A 9 12.75 -1.16 0.78
N GLY A 10 12.65 -0.43 -0.33
CA GLY A 10 13.76 0.15 -1.08
C GLY A 10 14.05 -0.56 -2.39
N ILE A 11 13.65 0.04 -3.51
CA ILE A 11 13.76 -0.55 -4.84
C ILE A 11 15.22 -0.85 -5.24
N ARG A 12 16.14 0.07 -4.94
CA ARG A 12 17.58 -0.12 -5.18
C ARG A 12 18.13 -1.38 -4.50
N ALA A 13 17.65 -1.69 -3.29
CA ALA A 13 18.14 -2.84 -2.53
C ALA A 13 17.66 -4.16 -3.13
N VAL A 14 16.39 -4.24 -3.58
CA VAL A 14 15.86 -5.47 -4.21
C VAL A 14 16.42 -5.68 -5.62
N VAL A 15 16.67 -4.62 -6.39
CA VAL A 15 17.33 -4.67 -7.70
C VAL A 15 18.77 -5.17 -7.56
N ARG A 16 19.55 -4.60 -6.63
CA ARG A 16 20.95 -5.03 -6.39
C ARG A 16 21.05 -6.49 -5.94
N LYS A 17 20.05 -7.00 -5.21
CA LYS A 17 19.99 -8.40 -4.75
C LYS A 17 19.56 -9.38 -5.85
N GLY A 18 19.12 -8.91 -7.02
CA GLY A 18 18.58 -9.76 -8.09
C GLY A 18 17.12 -10.21 -7.91
N SER A 19 16.55 -10.01 -6.71
CA SER A 19 15.19 -10.49 -6.39
C SER A 19 14.11 -9.82 -7.24
N PHE A 20 14.31 -8.57 -7.66
CA PHE A 20 13.38 -7.89 -8.56
C PHE A 20 13.36 -8.56 -9.94
N GLN A 21 14.53 -8.85 -10.51
CA GLN A 21 14.70 -9.46 -11.81
C GLN A 21 14.16 -10.91 -11.81
N GLU A 22 14.47 -11.68 -10.77
CA GLU A 22 13.91 -13.03 -10.57
C GLU A 22 12.38 -13.00 -10.52
N PHE A 23 11.80 -12.03 -9.81
CA PHE A 23 10.36 -11.85 -9.74
C PHE A 23 9.76 -11.52 -11.12
N MET A 24 10.34 -10.56 -11.84
CA MET A 24 9.86 -10.15 -13.16
C MET A 24 9.91 -11.29 -14.17
N ALA A 25 11.03 -12.04 -14.22
CA ALA A 25 11.19 -13.19 -15.10
C ALA A 25 10.14 -14.29 -14.84
N LYS A 26 9.83 -14.53 -13.56
CA LYS A 26 8.89 -15.57 -13.14
C LYS A 26 7.43 -15.19 -13.34
N HIS A 27 7.05 -13.98 -12.94
CA HIS A 27 5.63 -13.61 -12.79
C HIS A 27 5.09 -12.80 -13.96
N GLN A 28 5.93 -12.00 -14.61
CA GLN A 28 5.59 -11.15 -15.76
C GLN A 28 4.24 -10.43 -15.59
N PRO A 29 4.08 -9.63 -14.51
CA PRO A 29 2.82 -8.97 -14.18
C PRO A 29 2.31 -8.10 -15.34
N ASP A 30 1.00 -7.99 -15.51
CA ASP A 30 0.42 -7.00 -16.42
C ASP A 30 0.51 -5.60 -15.79
N ILE A 31 0.31 -5.53 -14.46
CA ILE A 31 0.47 -4.33 -13.65
C ILE A 31 1.19 -4.72 -12.35
N LEU A 32 2.27 -4.01 -12.02
CA LEU A 32 3.05 -4.17 -10.79
C LEU A 32 3.02 -2.87 -9.99
N CYS A 33 2.48 -2.93 -8.79
CA CYS A 33 2.38 -1.84 -7.84
C CYS A 33 3.45 -2.01 -6.76
N LEU A 34 4.33 -1.01 -6.60
CA LEU A 34 5.39 -1.02 -5.60
C LEU A 34 5.16 0.05 -4.54
N GLN A 35 5.41 -0.32 -3.29
CA GLN A 35 5.43 0.59 -2.14
C GLN A 35 6.81 0.61 -1.49
N GLU A 36 7.10 1.68 -0.75
CA GLU A 36 8.42 1.96 -0.18
C GLU A 36 9.55 1.89 -1.21
N THR A 37 9.38 2.52 -2.37
CA THR A 37 10.45 2.57 -3.38
C THR A 37 11.70 3.25 -2.82
N LYS A 38 11.54 4.24 -1.93
CA LYS A 38 12.62 5.03 -1.29
C LYS A 38 13.57 5.65 -2.31
N ALA A 39 13.10 5.92 -3.51
CA ALA A 39 13.91 6.36 -4.64
C ALA A 39 13.09 7.27 -5.55
N GLU A 40 13.78 8.22 -6.17
CA GLU A 40 13.28 8.96 -7.33
C GLU A 40 13.41 8.12 -8.61
N GLN A 41 12.60 8.43 -9.62
CA GLN A 41 12.71 7.78 -10.93
C GLN A 41 14.15 7.94 -11.47
N GLY A 42 14.69 6.87 -12.05
CA GLY A 42 16.07 6.81 -12.56
C GLY A 42 17.15 6.56 -11.50
N GLN A 43 16.82 6.54 -10.20
CA GLN A 43 17.80 6.18 -9.16
C GLN A 43 17.97 4.66 -8.98
N ALA A 44 17.19 3.85 -9.68
CA ALA A 44 17.37 2.41 -9.80
C ALA A 44 17.43 2.06 -11.29
N GLU A 45 18.41 1.24 -11.66
CA GLU A 45 18.53 0.68 -13.00
C GLU A 45 17.47 -0.41 -13.17
N ILE A 46 16.33 -0.04 -13.74
CA ILE A 46 15.22 -0.94 -14.06
C ILE A 46 15.06 -0.87 -15.57
N ASP A 47 15.45 -1.94 -16.25
CA ASP A 47 15.30 -2.05 -17.70
C ASP A 47 14.06 -2.89 -18.02
N LEU A 48 12.90 -2.24 -18.02
CA LEU A 48 11.60 -2.83 -18.34
C LEU A 48 10.96 -2.09 -19.52
N THR A 49 11.58 -2.16 -20.69
CA THR A 49 11.13 -1.45 -21.91
C THR A 49 9.69 -1.74 -22.33
N GLU A 50 9.12 -2.89 -21.95
CA GLU A 50 7.73 -3.26 -22.22
C GLU A 50 6.72 -2.65 -21.23
N TYR A 51 7.19 -1.91 -20.22
CA TYR A 51 6.37 -1.35 -19.14
C TYR A 51 6.40 0.17 -19.16
N GLU A 52 5.22 0.77 -19.06
CA GLU A 52 5.04 2.17 -18.72
C GLU A 52 5.31 2.36 -17.22
N GLU A 53 6.16 3.31 -16.88
CA GLU A 53 6.56 3.59 -15.51
C GLU A 53 5.88 4.84 -14.96
N CYS A 54 5.20 4.71 -13.83
CA CYS A 54 4.57 5.81 -13.12
C CYS A 54 5.16 5.89 -11.72
N TRP A 55 5.82 6.99 -11.39
CA TRP A 55 6.49 7.18 -10.10
C TRP A 55 5.85 8.32 -9.30
N ASN A 56 5.68 8.09 -8.00
CA ASN A 56 5.36 9.12 -7.04
C ASN A 56 6.35 9.03 -5.88
N SER A 57 7.41 9.81 -5.97
CA SER A 57 8.51 9.82 -4.99
C SER A 57 8.20 10.79 -3.85
N SER A 58 8.71 10.51 -2.65
CA SER A 58 8.51 11.41 -1.51
C SER A 58 9.14 12.78 -1.77
N LYS A 59 8.31 13.82 -1.76
CA LYS A 59 8.72 15.23 -1.86
C LYS A 59 9.17 15.76 -0.49
N ALA A 60 8.66 15.16 0.58
CA ALA A 60 8.96 15.54 1.96
C ALA A 60 10.35 15.09 2.42
N LYS A 61 10.83 13.91 2.00
CA LYS A 61 12.12 13.37 2.45
C LYS A 61 12.74 12.42 1.42
N LYS A 62 13.99 12.70 1.02
CA LYS A 62 14.76 11.79 0.16
C LYS A 62 14.96 10.43 0.83
N GLY A 63 14.87 9.35 0.06
CA GLY A 63 15.07 7.99 0.57
C GLY A 63 13.95 7.46 1.47
N TYR A 64 12.77 8.08 1.45
CA TYR A 64 11.64 7.74 2.30
C TYR A 64 10.38 7.44 1.47
N SER A 65 9.54 6.52 1.96
CA SER A 65 8.24 6.19 1.34
C SER A 65 8.37 5.97 -0.18
N GLY A 66 7.50 6.57 -0.99
CA GLY A 66 7.50 6.47 -2.44
C GLY A 66 6.73 5.25 -2.94
N THR A 67 6.05 5.44 -4.06
CA THR A 67 5.27 4.42 -4.76
C THR A 67 5.59 4.44 -6.25
N ALA A 68 5.40 3.31 -6.91
CA ALA A 68 5.52 3.20 -8.36
C ALA A 68 4.49 2.20 -8.92
N ILE A 69 4.07 2.40 -10.17
CA ILE A 69 3.34 1.43 -10.97
C ILE A 69 4.15 1.17 -12.24
N PHE A 70 4.39 -0.11 -12.54
CA PHE A 70 4.89 -0.58 -13.83
C PHE A 70 3.74 -1.29 -14.54
N SER A 71 3.37 -0.88 -15.75
CA SER A 71 2.23 -1.44 -16.46
C SER A 71 2.55 -1.76 -17.92
N LYS A 72 2.22 -2.97 -18.40
CA LYS A 72 2.28 -3.31 -19.83
C LYS A 72 1.27 -2.54 -20.67
N HIS A 73 0.26 -1.98 -20.02
CA HIS A 73 -0.78 -1.19 -20.66
C HIS A 73 -0.61 0.28 -20.30
N LYS A 74 -0.74 1.17 -21.29
CA LYS A 74 -0.66 2.61 -21.05
C LYS A 74 -1.88 3.12 -20.29
N PRO A 75 -1.72 3.72 -19.10
CA PRO A 75 -2.81 4.37 -18.39
C PRO A 75 -3.34 5.57 -19.17
N LEU A 76 -4.64 5.82 -19.10
CA LEU A 76 -5.30 7.01 -19.65
C LEU A 76 -4.94 8.27 -18.86
N ALA A 77 -4.81 8.12 -17.54
CA ALA A 77 -4.47 9.19 -16.63
C ALA A 77 -3.74 8.65 -15.40
N ILE A 78 -2.87 9.48 -14.83
CA ILE A 78 -2.17 9.22 -13.57
C ILE A 78 -2.50 10.35 -12.60
N ILE A 79 -2.95 9.98 -11.41
CA ILE A 79 -3.24 10.90 -10.32
C ILE A 79 -2.33 10.52 -9.15
N ASN A 80 -1.38 11.40 -8.87
CA ASN A 80 -0.47 11.25 -7.74
C ASN A 80 -1.08 11.91 -6.50
N ASP A 81 -0.83 11.29 -5.34
CA ASP A 81 -1.32 11.74 -4.04
C ASP A 81 -2.87 11.72 -3.93
N ILE A 82 -3.41 11.97 -2.74
CA ILE A 82 -4.85 12.10 -2.53
C ILE A 82 -5.28 13.49 -3.01
N PRO A 83 -6.28 13.64 -3.89
CA PRO A 83 -6.74 14.95 -4.32
C PRO A 83 -7.21 15.83 -3.15
N ASP A 84 -6.87 17.13 -3.18
CA ASP A 84 -7.12 18.09 -2.10
C ASP A 84 -8.54 18.06 -1.54
N LYS A 85 -9.56 17.87 -2.39
CA LYS A 85 -10.96 17.80 -1.95
C LYS A 85 -11.19 16.68 -0.94
N PHE A 86 -10.53 15.54 -1.09
CA PHE A 86 -10.67 14.40 -0.18
C PHE A 86 -9.70 14.48 1.00
N ALA A 87 -8.49 14.99 0.78
CA ALA A 87 -7.56 15.27 1.87
C ALA A 87 -8.23 16.20 2.90
N LYS A 88 -8.85 17.30 2.44
CA LYS A 88 -9.62 18.22 3.30
C LYS A 88 -10.84 17.55 3.94
N ALA A 89 -11.64 16.79 3.19
CA ALA A 89 -12.82 16.10 3.72
C ALA A 89 -12.48 15.02 4.78
N GLY A 90 -11.31 14.39 4.65
CA GLY A 90 -10.75 13.47 5.64
C GLY A 90 -10.11 14.17 6.84
N GLY A 91 -9.89 15.49 6.77
CA GLY A 91 -9.13 16.25 7.76
C GLY A 91 -7.62 16.01 7.70
N LEU A 92 -7.13 15.47 6.58
CA LEU A 92 -5.71 15.16 6.41
C LEU A 92 -4.89 16.46 6.39
N GLU A 93 -4.17 16.66 7.49
CA GLU A 93 -3.33 17.81 7.75
C GLU A 93 -1.92 17.33 8.09
N ALA A 94 -0.95 18.25 8.05
CA ALA A 94 0.39 17.94 8.51
C ALA A 94 0.38 17.64 10.03
N ASP A 95 1.10 16.60 10.43
CA ASP A 95 1.39 16.33 11.84
C ASP A 95 2.84 16.75 12.18
N GLY A 96 3.32 16.40 13.38
CA GLY A 96 4.71 16.66 13.79
C GLY A 96 5.78 16.01 12.90
N TYR A 97 5.38 15.16 11.94
CA TYR A 97 6.25 14.48 10.98
C TYR A 97 6.10 15.02 9.55
N GLY A 98 5.18 15.96 9.32
CA GLY A 98 4.93 16.59 8.03
C GLY A 98 3.60 16.19 7.40
N ASN A 99 3.44 16.52 6.12
CA ASN A 99 2.23 16.19 5.37
C ASN A 99 2.36 14.82 4.70
N ALA A 100 1.57 13.84 5.15
CA ALA A 100 1.55 12.50 4.57
C ALA A 100 1.21 12.49 3.08
N ASN A 101 0.46 13.47 2.59
CA ASN A 101 0.12 13.61 1.18
C ASN A 101 1.28 14.13 0.31
N HIS A 102 2.41 14.54 0.91
CA HIS A 102 3.64 14.90 0.20
C HIS A 102 4.70 13.78 0.26
N GLU A 103 4.35 12.62 0.82
CA GLU A 103 5.27 11.51 1.03
C GLU A 103 5.28 10.51 -0.13
N GLY A 104 4.61 10.81 -1.25
CA GLY A 104 4.60 9.94 -2.45
C GLY A 104 3.89 8.61 -2.22
N ARG A 105 2.79 8.64 -1.45
CA ARG A 105 2.15 7.44 -0.90
C ARG A 105 1.09 6.83 -1.79
N VAL A 106 0.57 7.55 -2.78
CA VAL A 106 -0.58 7.10 -3.58
C VAL A 106 -0.34 7.38 -5.06
N ILE A 107 -0.67 6.40 -5.90
CA ILE A 107 -0.85 6.57 -7.33
C ILE A 107 -2.19 5.92 -7.69
N ALA A 108 -3.05 6.66 -8.37
CA ALA A 108 -4.21 6.11 -9.08
C ALA A 108 -3.95 6.17 -10.58
N ALA A 109 -3.92 5.01 -11.22
CA ALA A 109 -3.83 4.86 -12.66
C ALA A 109 -5.20 4.51 -13.24
N GLU A 110 -5.67 5.33 -14.18
CA GLU A 110 -6.92 5.10 -14.89
C GLU A 110 -6.67 4.23 -16.13
N PHE A 111 -7.40 3.15 -16.28
CA PHE A 111 -7.48 2.36 -17.51
C PHE A 111 -8.86 2.48 -18.15
N ASN A 112 -9.07 1.84 -19.30
CA ASN A 112 -10.37 1.89 -20.00
C ASN A 112 -11.51 1.43 -19.09
N ASP A 113 -11.33 0.30 -18.40
CA ASP A 113 -12.43 -0.36 -17.69
C ASP A 113 -12.38 -0.20 -16.16
N PHE A 114 -11.25 0.21 -15.58
CA PHE A 114 -11.07 0.28 -14.12
C PHE A 114 -9.93 1.24 -13.73
N TYR A 115 -9.88 1.58 -12.45
CA TYR A 115 -8.72 2.22 -11.81
C TYR A 115 -7.87 1.18 -11.08
N VAL A 116 -6.55 1.33 -11.13
CA VAL A 116 -5.63 0.72 -10.15
C VAL A 116 -5.13 1.79 -9.21
N VAL A 117 -5.34 1.59 -7.92
CA VAL A 117 -4.85 2.49 -6.87
C VAL A 117 -3.83 1.74 -6.04
N THR A 118 -2.55 2.13 -6.12
CA THR A 118 -1.53 1.66 -5.18
C THR A 118 -1.39 2.66 -4.04
N ALA A 119 -1.33 2.18 -2.80
CA ALA A 119 -1.08 3.05 -1.65
C ALA A 119 -0.13 2.43 -0.63
N TYR A 120 0.66 3.29 0.01
CA TYR A 120 1.46 2.98 1.18
C TYR A 120 0.93 3.78 2.38
N THR A 121 0.17 3.12 3.24
CA THR A 121 -0.53 3.77 4.36
C THR A 121 0.46 4.20 5.46
N PRO A 122 0.35 5.41 6.05
CA PRO A 122 1.21 5.85 7.13
C PRO A 122 1.15 4.91 8.34
N ASN A 123 2.32 4.46 8.81
CA ASN A 123 2.43 3.67 10.02
C ASN A 123 2.15 4.52 11.28
N ALA A 124 1.41 3.97 12.24
CA ALA A 124 1.02 4.66 13.48
C ALA A 124 2.17 4.91 14.48
N LYS A 125 3.36 4.32 14.25
CA LYS A 125 4.53 4.25 15.14
C LYS A 125 4.30 3.43 16.42
N ASP A 126 5.39 3.04 17.08
CA ASP A 126 5.33 2.20 18.29
C ASP A 126 4.70 2.94 19.48
N ASP A 127 4.86 4.26 19.52
CA ASP A 127 4.25 5.13 20.53
C ASP A 127 2.80 5.54 20.19
N LEU A 128 2.26 5.05 19.07
CA LEU A 128 0.91 5.35 18.58
C LEU A 128 0.61 6.84 18.35
N THR A 129 1.65 7.68 18.33
CA THR A 129 1.50 9.14 18.22
C THR A 129 0.84 9.57 16.92
N ARG A 130 0.86 8.72 15.89
CA ARG A 130 0.27 9.00 14.57
C ARG A 130 -1.12 8.39 14.36
N ILE A 131 -1.77 7.81 15.37
CA ILE A 131 -3.15 7.30 15.24
C ILE A 131 -4.12 8.39 14.73
N PRO A 132 -4.09 9.65 15.23
CA PRO A 132 -4.97 10.69 14.69
C PRO A 132 -4.74 10.95 13.21
N LEU A 133 -3.49 10.99 12.74
CA LEU A 133 -3.19 11.11 11.32
C LEU A 133 -3.71 9.90 10.53
N ARG A 134 -3.48 8.69 11.06
CA ARG A 134 -3.91 7.43 10.45
C ARG A 134 -5.42 7.38 10.23
N GLN A 135 -6.23 7.80 11.20
CA GLN A 135 -7.69 7.84 11.03
C GLN A 135 -8.13 8.84 9.95
N ARG A 136 -7.49 10.01 9.89
CA ARG A 136 -7.75 11.04 8.87
C ARG A 136 -7.34 10.56 7.48
N TRP A 137 -6.21 9.85 7.39
CA TRP A 137 -5.75 9.19 6.17
C TRP A 137 -6.74 8.14 5.68
N ASP A 138 -7.15 7.21 6.54
CA ASP A 138 -8.08 6.14 6.18
C ASP A 138 -9.41 6.70 5.69
N LYS A 139 -9.93 7.75 6.36
CA LYS A 139 -11.12 8.48 5.92
C LYS A 139 -10.93 9.13 4.55
N ALA A 140 -9.83 9.85 4.34
CA ALA A 140 -9.54 10.51 3.07
C ALA A 140 -9.43 9.51 1.90
N MET A 141 -8.73 8.39 2.11
CA MET A 141 -8.57 7.34 1.12
C MET A 141 -9.88 6.64 0.78
N THR A 142 -10.69 6.30 1.80
CA THR A 142 -12.00 5.68 1.59
C THR A 142 -12.90 6.59 0.77
N LEU A 143 -12.97 7.88 1.11
CA LEU A 143 -13.73 8.88 0.36
C LEU A 143 -13.25 9.03 -1.08
N TYR A 144 -11.93 9.04 -1.28
CA TYR A 144 -11.34 9.17 -2.61
C TYR A 144 -11.68 7.96 -3.49
N CYS A 145 -11.39 6.75 -3.03
CA CYS A 145 -11.65 5.55 -3.81
C CYS A 145 -13.15 5.32 -4.03
N ALA A 146 -14.02 5.66 -3.06
CA ALA A 146 -15.46 5.62 -3.26
C ALA A 146 -15.94 6.60 -4.35
N ASP A 147 -15.30 7.76 -4.51
CA ASP A 147 -15.63 8.67 -5.62
C ASP A 147 -15.15 8.16 -6.97
N LEU A 148 -13.98 7.51 -7.02
CA LEU A 148 -13.49 6.84 -8.24
C LEU A 148 -14.45 5.74 -8.69
N GLN A 149 -14.98 4.94 -7.75
CA GLN A 149 -15.95 3.86 -8.04
C GLN A 149 -17.22 4.35 -8.74
N LYS A 150 -17.61 5.62 -8.58
CA LYS A 150 -18.77 6.20 -9.30
C LYS A 150 -18.53 6.32 -10.81
N LYS A 151 -17.27 6.28 -11.25
CA LYS A 151 -16.88 6.38 -12.65
C LYS A 151 -16.53 5.02 -13.24
N LYS A 152 -15.65 4.28 -12.57
CA LYS A 152 -15.17 2.95 -12.98
C LYS A 152 -14.85 2.12 -11.73
N PRO A 153 -14.95 0.78 -11.80
CA PRO A 153 -14.45 -0.11 -10.75
C PRO A 153 -13.03 0.25 -10.29
N VAL A 154 -12.75 0.05 -9.00
CA VAL A 154 -11.46 0.36 -8.40
C VAL A 154 -10.83 -0.92 -7.88
N VAL A 155 -9.62 -1.23 -8.37
CA VAL A 155 -8.71 -2.19 -7.76
C VAL A 155 -7.74 -1.42 -6.87
N TYR A 156 -7.98 -1.46 -5.56
CA TYR A 156 -7.03 -0.94 -4.59
C TYR A 156 -5.96 -2.01 -4.32
N CYS A 157 -4.72 -1.61 -4.06
CA CYS A 157 -3.71 -2.52 -3.56
C CYS A 157 -2.61 -1.80 -2.76
N GLY A 158 -1.91 -2.55 -1.91
CA GLY A 158 -0.74 -2.04 -1.19
C GLY A 158 -0.72 -2.36 0.29
N ASP A 159 0.32 -1.86 0.94
CA ASP A 159 0.54 -1.99 2.37
C ASP A 159 -0.34 -1.01 3.14
N MET A 160 -1.41 -1.53 3.73
CA MET A 160 -2.36 -0.79 4.56
C MET A 160 -1.89 -0.63 6.00
N ASN A 161 -0.75 -1.21 6.39
CA ASN A 161 -0.21 -1.16 7.76
C ASN A 161 -1.26 -1.54 8.82
N VAL A 162 -2.11 -2.53 8.54
CA VAL A 162 -3.11 -3.04 9.49
C VAL A 162 -3.38 -4.51 9.21
N ALA A 163 -3.47 -5.33 10.25
CA ALA A 163 -4.07 -6.66 10.21
C ALA A 163 -5.55 -6.49 10.61
N HIS A 164 -6.49 -6.81 9.71
CA HIS A 164 -7.91 -6.50 9.94
C HIS A 164 -8.53 -7.33 11.07
N THR A 165 -8.25 -8.62 11.10
CA THR A 165 -8.85 -9.61 12.00
C THR A 165 -7.79 -10.39 12.77
N PRO A 166 -8.14 -11.12 13.84
CA PRO A 166 -7.22 -12.04 14.51
C PRO A 166 -6.60 -13.11 13.59
N ASP A 167 -7.23 -13.41 12.46
CA ASP A 167 -6.71 -14.35 11.48
C ASP A 167 -5.56 -13.77 10.64
N ASP A 168 -5.39 -12.45 10.67
CA ASP A 168 -4.41 -11.70 9.87
C ASP A 168 -3.05 -11.54 10.54
N LEU A 169 -2.85 -12.15 11.72
CA LEU A 169 -1.55 -12.17 12.39
C LEU A 169 -1.38 -13.40 13.26
N ALA A 170 -0.12 -13.84 13.41
CA ALA A 170 0.20 -15.06 14.15
C ALA A 170 -0.16 -14.96 15.64
N ASN A 171 0.16 -13.83 16.27
CA ASN A 171 0.05 -13.63 17.72
C ASN A 171 -0.92 -12.47 18.05
N ASP A 172 -2.18 -12.59 17.66
CA ASP A 172 -3.20 -11.52 17.78
C ASP A 172 -3.35 -10.98 19.20
N LYS A 173 -3.55 -11.85 20.21
CA LYS A 173 -3.77 -11.46 21.60
C LYS A 173 -2.67 -10.55 22.17
N ALA A 174 -1.42 -10.82 21.81
CA ALA A 174 -0.26 -10.07 22.30
C ALA A 174 -0.07 -8.72 21.57
N ASN A 175 -0.84 -8.48 20.51
CA ASN A 175 -0.74 -7.30 19.66
C ASN A 175 -1.97 -6.40 19.68
N ILE A 176 -3.02 -6.77 20.43
CA ILE A 176 -4.17 -5.88 20.66
C ILE A 176 -3.68 -4.53 21.19
N GLY A 177 -4.06 -3.45 20.51
CA GLY A 177 -3.68 -2.09 20.89
C GLY A 177 -2.26 -1.68 20.49
N LYS A 178 -1.52 -2.52 19.75
CA LYS A 178 -0.24 -2.13 19.13
C LYS A 178 -0.45 -1.68 17.69
N LYS A 179 0.49 -0.90 17.16
CA LYS A 179 0.47 -0.45 15.76
C LYS A 179 0.28 -1.63 14.80
N GLY A 180 -0.54 -1.43 13.78
CA GLY A 180 -1.00 -2.48 12.89
C GLY A 180 -2.17 -3.33 13.44
N PHE A 181 -2.57 -3.18 14.70
CA PHE A 181 -3.68 -3.95 15.30
C PHE A 181 -4.42 -3.16 16.41
N THR A 182 -4.44 -1.82 16.33
CA THR A 182 -5.30 -1.03 17.22
C THR A 182 -6.77 -1.10 16.78
N ALA A 183 -7.68 -0.72 17.68
CA ALA A 183 -9.10 -0.64 17.33
C ALA A 183 -9.36 0.41 16.25
N GLU A 184 -8.63 1.53 16.29
CA GLU A 184 -8.75 2.64 15.35
C GLU A 184 -8.29 2.25 13.94
N GLU A 185 -7.16 1.55 13.81
CA GLU A 185 -6.66 1.08 12.52
C GLU A 185 -7.61 0.05 11.89
N ARG A 186 -8.13 -0.87 12.70
CA ARG A 186 -9.09 -1.89 12.26
C ARG A 186 -10.43 -1.27 11.87
N ALA A 187 -10.91 -0.28 12.63
CA ALA A 187 -12.09 0.50 12.26
C ALA A 187 -11.89 1.26 10.94
N GLY A 188 -10.67 1.73 10.67
CA GLY A 188 -10.28 2.28 9.37
C GLY A 188 -10.51 1.27 8.24
N PHE A 189 -10.13 0.01 8.43
CA PHE A 189 -10.40 -1.08 7.48
C PHE A 189 -11.90 -1.41 7.37
N ASP A 190 -12.63 -1.44 8.48
CA ASP A 190 -14.08 -1.67 8.48
C ASP A 190 -14.82 -0.62 7.64
N ASN A 191 -14.36 0.63 7.63
CA ASN A 191 -14.94 1.69 6.80
C ASN A 191 -14.77 1.43 5.29
N TRP A 192 -13.69 0.78 4.86
CA TRP A 192 -13.55 0.35 3.46
C TRP A 192 -14.61 -0.68 3.09
N LEU A 193 -14.81 -1.69 3.95
CA LEU A 193 -15.83 -2.72 3.73
C LEU A 193 -17.24 -2.12 3.71
N ALA A 194 -17.53 -1.21 4.64
CA ALA A 194 -18.81 -0.49 4.69
C ALA A 194 -19.03 0.41 3.46
N ALA A 195 -17.97 0.89 2.82
CA ALA A 195 -18.02 1.65 1.57
C ALA A 195 -18.19 0.77 0.32
N GLY A 196 -18.34 -0.55 0.48
CA GLY A 196 -18.58 -1.49 -0.63
C GLY A 196 -17.32 -2.09 -1.25
N PHE A 197 -16.15 -1.89 -0.64
CA PHE A 197 -14.93 -2.61 -1.02
C PHE A 197 -14.93 -4.01 -0.42
N ILE A 198 -14.15 -4.90 -1.04
CA ILE A 198 -14.06 -6.30 -0.65
C ILE A 198 -12.59 -6.66 -0.50
N ASP A 199 -12.23 -7.26 0.63
CA ASP A 199 -10.92 -7.91 0.80
C ASP A 199 -10.90 -9.18 -0.05
N THR A 200 -10.27 -9.09 -1.22
CA THR A 200 -10.27 -10.16 -2.22
C THR A 200 -9.62 -11.44 -1.71
N PHE A 201 -8.60 -11.33 -0.85
CA PHE A 201 -7.95 -12.50 -0.27
C PHE A 201 -8.92 -13.28 0.62
N ARG A 202 -9.72 -12.57 1.43
CA ARG A 202 -10.68 -13.18 2.35
C ARG A 202 -11.94 -13.72 1.68
N MET A 203 -12.20 -13.37 0.42
CA MET A 203 -13.22 -14.06 -0.38
C MET A 203 -12.87 -15.53 -0.63
N PHE A 204 -11.57 -15.84 -0.76
CA PHE A 204 -11.12 -17.17 -1.19
C PHE A 204 -10.39 -17.94 -0.10
N THR A 205 -9.84 -17.26 0.91
CA THR A 205 -8.97 -17.90 1.90
C THR A 205 -9.37 -17.55 3.34
N PRO A 206 -9.98 -18.49 4.08
CA PRO A 206 -10.24 -18.34 5.51
C PRO A 206 -9.04 -18.73 6.38
N GLY A 207 -8.99 -18.24 7.62
CA GLY A 207 -8.06 -18.70 8.65
C GLY A 207 -6.68 -18.04 8.69
N LYS A 208 -5.83 -18.54 9.59
CA LYS A 208 -4.48 -18.05 9.92
C LYS A 208 -3.39 -18.67 9.04
N GLY A 209 -2.20 -18.08 9.06
CA GLY A 209 -0.97 -18.61 8.45
C GLY A 209 -0.58 -17.94 7.14
N TYR A 210 -1.42 -17.04 6.62
CA TYR A 210 -1.21 -16.33 5.38
C TYR A 210 -0.80 -14.90 5.66
N TYR A 211 0.50 -14.65 5.66
CA TYR A 211 1.09 -13.38 6.05
C TYR A 211 1.88 -12.78 4.88
N THR A 212 2.03 -11.47 4.88
CA THR A 212 2.70 -10.69 3.83
C THR A 212 3.92 -9.94 4.39
N TRP A 213 3.97 -9.77 5.71
CA TRP A 213 5.08 -9.15 6.42
C TRP A 213 5.56 -10.01 7.60
N TRP A 214 6.88 -10.01 7.82
CA TRP A 214 7.53 -10.65 8.95
C TRP A 214 8.64 -9.76 9.49
N SER A 215 8.78 -9.74 10.82
CA SER A 215 9.92 -9.11 11.46
C SER A 215 11.24 -9.80 11.07
N HIS A 216 12.32 -9.03 11.01
CA HIS A 216 13.67 -9.58 10.82
C HIS A 216 14.22 -10.27 12.08
N PHE A 217 13.59 -10.07 13.24
CA PHE A 217 14.05 -10.65 14.50
C PHE A 217 13.61 -12.10 14.67
N ALA A 218 14.44 -12.85 15.41
CA ALA A 218 14.14 -14.19 15.88
C ALA A 218 13.62 -15.14 14.79
N ASN A 219 14.15 -15.05 13.56
CA ASN A 219 13.76 -15.90 12.43
C ASN A 219 12.23 -15.94 12.20
N ALA A 220 11.52 -14.82 12.43
CA ALA A 220 10.05 -14.79 12.37
C ALA A 220 9.50 -15.29 11.03
N ARG A 221 10.18 -14.96 9.91
CA ARG A 221 9.80 -15.46 8.58
C ARG A 221 9.88 -16.99 8.46
N GLN A 222 10.95 -17.61 8.95
CA GLN A 222 11.12 -19.07 8.93
C GLN A 222 10.09 -19.78 9.82
N ARG A 223 9.73 -19.15 10.94
CA ARG A 223 8.71 -19.67 11.88
C ARG A 223 7.27 -19.28 11.50
N ASN A 224 7.09 -18.59 10.38
CA ASN A 224 5.83 -18.01 9.92
C ASN A 224 5.10 -17.17 10.99
N ILE A 225 5.84 -16.41 11.80
CA ILE A 225 5.27 -15.46 12.76
C ILE A 225 5.13 -14.11 12.06
N GLY A 226 4.04 -13.97 11.31
CA GLY A 226 3.82 -12.84 10.41
C GLY A 226 2.51 -12.11 10.63
N TRP A 227 2.30 -11.12 9.76
CA TRP A 227 1.14 -10.26 9.66
C TRP A 227 0.72 -10.15 8.19
N ARG A 228 -0.57 -10.12 7.93
CA ARG A 228 -1.15 -9.77 6.63
C ARG A 228 -1.52 -8.29 6.69
N ILE A 229 -0.72 -7.47 6.02
CA ILE A 229 -0.90 -6.01 5.98
C ILE A 229 -0.95 -5.47 4.55
N ASP A 230 -0.73 -6.33 3.55
CA ASP A 230 -0.81 -6.02 2.14
C ASP A 230 -2.11 -6.60 1.56
N TYR A 231 -2.87 -5.77 0.85
CA TYR A 231 -4.25 -6.08 0.44
C TYR A 231 -4.49 -5.85 -1.05
N PHE A 232 -5.58 -6.46 -1.52
CA PHE A 232 -6.32 -6.18 -2.74
C PHE A 232 -7.81 -6.13 -2.42
#